data_AF-A0A8T6CFJ6-F1
#
_entry.id   AF-A0A8T6CFJ6-F1
#
_cell.length_a   1.000
_cell.length_b   1.000
_cell.length_c   1.000
_cell.angle_alpha   90.00
_cell.angle_beta   90.00
_cell.angle_gamma   90.00
#
_symmetry.space_group_name_H-M   'P 1'
#
loop_
_entity.id
_entity.type
_entity.pdbx_description
1 polymer ?
#
loop_
_entity_poly.entity_id
_entity_poly.type
_entity_poly.pdbx_seq_one_letter_code
_entity_poly.pdbx_strand_id
1 'polypeptide(L)'
;QSDNESEEACDLCGKPMTLRRGRFGPFYACTGYPECKNTRRLPKAAPRDTGVPCPRCGGNLVERRGRRGPFYGCSNFPTCNFLVNRQPLPQPCPECDGLMVVGARQQANCTNCAWKGPLPEGEPASVA
;
A
#
# COMPACT_ATOMS: atom_id res chain seq x y z
N GLN A 1 -14.44 -14.39 23.99
CA GLN A 1 -13.05 -14.81 24.27
C GLN A 1 -12.25 -14.34 23.07
N SER A 2 -11.23 -13.52 23.30
CA SER A 2 -10.51 -12.78 22.25
C SER A 2 -9.10 -13.34 22.17
N ASP A 3 -8.97 -14.46 21.46
CA ASP A 3 -7.73 -15.18 21.27
C ASP A 3 -6.82 -14.39 20.31
N ASN A 4 -5.93 -13.61 20.92
CA ASN A 4 -4.94 -12.77 20.27
C ASN A 4 -3.65 -13.57 20.02
N GLU A 5 -3.81 -14.80 19.54
CA GLU A 5 -2.74 -15.71 19.17
C GLU A 5 -2.55 -15.65 17.66
N SER A 6 -1.33 -15.34 17.25
CA SER A 6 -0.96 -15.41 15.84
C SER A 6 -0.63 -16.85 15.46
N GLU A 7 -1.03 -17.25 14.27
CA GLU A 7 -0.63 -18.52 13.64
C GLU A 7 0.87 -18.58 13.32
N GLU A 8 1.61 -17.48 13.49
CA GLU A 8 3.06 -17.41 13.28
C GLU A 8 3.85 -17.96 14.48
N ALA A 9 4.65 -19.00 14.23
CA ALA A 9 5.59 -19.55 15.19
C ALA A 9 6.83 -18.65 15.39
N CYS A 10 7.40 -18.71 16.58
CA CYS A 10 8.63 -17.99 16.94
C CYS A 10 9.87 -18.63 16.26
N ASP A 11 10.67 -17.82 15.57
CA ASP A 11 11.91 -18.29 14.91
C ASP A 11 12.93 -18.98 15.82
N LEU A 12 12.97 -18.60 17.09
CA LEU A 12 14.02 -19.05 18.01
C LEU A 12 13.66 -20.33 18.77
N CYS A 13 12.37 -20.62 18.96
CA CYS A 13 11.94 -21.73 19.80
C CYS A 13 10.71 -22.50 19.29
N GLY A 14 10.11 -22.08 18.17
CA GLY A 14 8.94 -22.72 17.57
C GLY A 14 7.62 -22.54 18.33
N LYS A 15 7.64 -21.96 19.55
CA LYS A 15 6.41 -21.67 20.32
C LYS A 15 5.55 -20.62 19.59
N PRO A 16 4.21 -20.66 19.75
CA PRO A 16 3.32 -19.67 19.14
C PRO A 16 3.63 -18.27 19.66
N MET A 17 3.42 -17.27 18.81
CA MET A 17 3.53 -15.87 19.21
C MET A 17 2.15 -15.30 19.51
N THR A 18 2.09 -14.30 20.40
CA THR A 18 0.86 -13.57 20.75
C THR A 18 1.02 -12.08 20.44
N LEU A 19 -0.06 -11.44 19.99
CA LEU A 19 -0.07 -10.02 19.70
C LEU A 19 -0.14 -9.21 21.00
N ARG A 20 0.91 -8.46 21.31
CA ARG A 20 0.97 -7.52 22.43
C ARG A 20 1.09 -6.08 21.94
N ARG A 21 0.67 -5.13 22.76
CA ARG A 21 0.76 -3.69 22.46
C ARG A 21 1.91 -3.07 23.25
N GLY A 22 2.86 -2.46 22.54
CA GLY A 22 4.00 -1.76 23.14
C GLY A 22 4.04 -0.27 22.79
N ARG A 23 5.09 0.43 23.25
CA ARG A 23 5.33 1.86 22.96
C ARG A 23 5.37 2.19 21.46
N PHE A 24 5.86 1.26 20.64
CA PHE A 24 6.05 1.43 19.20
C PHE A 24 4.90 0.85 18.35
N GLY A 25 3.78 0.47 18.98
CA GLY A 25 2.66 -0.19 18.33
C GLY A 25 2.51 -1.67 18.70
N PRO A 26 1.57 -2.38 18.07
CA PRO A 26 1.40 -3.80 18.27
C PRO A 26 2.59 -4.59 17.72
N PHE A 27 2.94 -5.69 18.39
CA PHE A 27 4.05 -6.57 18.05
C PHE A 27 3.74 -8.00 18.48
N TYR A 28 4.34 -8.97 17.82
CA TYR A 28 4.29 -10.37 18.22
C TYR A 28 5.33 -10.64 19.30
N ALA A 29 4.90 -11.21 20.43
CA ALA A 29 5.75 -11.64 21.53
C ALA A 29 5.70 -13.16 21.65
N CYS A 30 6.86 -13.79 21.88
CA CYS A 30 6.90 -15.23 22.15
C CYS A 30 6.11 -15.55 23.43
N THR A 31 5.26 -16.59 23.38
CA THR A 31 4.55 -17.10 24.57
C THR A 31 5.50 -17.72 25.60
N GLY A 32 6.70 -18.14 25.19
CA GLY A 32 7.73 -18.70 26.06
C GLY A 32 8.51 -17.70 26.92
N TYR A 33 8.05 -16.46 27.11
CA TYR A 33 8.68 -15.51 28.04
C TYR A 33 8.55 -16.03 29.49
N PRO A 34 9.61 -15.99 30.34
CA PRO A 34 10.88 -15.27 30.19
C PRO A 34 12.02 -16.05 29.50
N GLU A 35 11.84 -17.35 29.21
CA GLU A 35 12.85 -18.21 28.58
C GLU A 35 13.20 -17.76 27.16
N CYS A 36 12.21 -17.27 26.41
CA CYS A 36 12.38 -16.73 25.07
C CYS A 36 11.88 -15.27 25.01
N LYS A 37 12.82 -14.32 24.85
CA LYS A 37 12.52 -12.88 24.74
C LYS A 37 12.33 -12.42 23.29
N ASN A 38 12.09 -13.35 22.36
CA ASN A 38 11.91 -13.00 20.96
C ASN A 38 10.66 -12.15 20.75
N THR A 39 10.79 -11.12 19.94
CA THR A 39 9.67 -10.27 19.51
C THR A 39 9.79 -9.99 18.02
N ARG A 40 8.66 -9.95 17.32
CA ARG A 40 8.59 -9.55 15.91
C ARG A 40 7.64 -8.38 15.73
N ARG A 41 7.94 -7.53 14.76
CA ARG A 41 7.01 -6.49 14.32
C ARG A 41 5.98 -7.11 13.39
N LEU A 42 4.77 -6.57 13.40
CA LEU A 42 3.75 -7.00 12.45
C LEU A 42 4.23 -6.71 11.02
N PRO A 43 3.97 -7.61 10.07
CA PRO A 43 4.13 -7.30 8.66
C PRO A 43 3.31 -6.04 8.34
N LYS A 44 3.88 -5.12 7.56
CA LYS A 44 3.12 -3.96 7.08
C LYS A 44 1.96 -4.50 6.24
N ALA A 45 0.79 -3.84 6.35
CA ALA A 45 -0.36 -4.17 5.52
C ALA A 45 0.06 -4.36 4.06
N ALA A 46 -0.44 -5.43 3.43
CA ALA A 46 -0.16 -5.74 2.05
C ALA A 46 -0.45 -4.51 1.18
N PRO A 47 0.41 -4.19 0.19
CA PRO A 47 0.11 -3.13 -0.77
C PRO A 47 -1.24 -3.39 -1.45
N ARG A 48 -2.07 -2.37 -1.60
CA ARG A 48 -3.34 -2.49 -2.31
C ARG A 48 -3.13 -2.16 -3.78
N ASP A 49 -3.51 -3.06 -4.67
CA ASP A 49 -3.44 -2.78 -6.11
C ASP A 49 -4.42 -1.67 -6.50
N THR A 50 -3.94 -0.71 -7.29
CA THR A 50 -4.78 0.37 -7.83
C THR A 50 -5.38 0.04 -9.19
N GLY A 51 -4.88 -1.02 -9.85
CA GLY A 51 -5.24 -1.36 -11.23
C GLY A 51 -4.69 -0.38 -12.28
N VAL A 52 -3.91 0.63 -11.87
CA VAL A 52 -3.35 1.61 -12.80
C VAL A 52 -1.96 1.18 -13.27
N PRO A 53 -1.69 1.13 -14.59
CA PRO A 53 -0.37 0.78 -15.10
C PRO A 53 0.66 1.89 -14.84
N CYS A 54 1.90 1.47 -14.62
CA CYS A 54 3.04 2.34 -14.38
C CYS A 54 3.49 2.97 -15.70
N PRO A 55 3.59 4.30 -15.80
CA PRO A 55 3.97 4.97 -17.05
C PRO A 55 5.43 4.74 -17.47
N ARG A 56 6.26 4.16 -16.61
CA ARG A 56 7.68 3.86 -16.91
C ARG A 56 7.94 2.45 -17.41
N CYS A 57 7.14 1.47 -16.99
CA CYS A 57 7.42 0.05 -17.28
C CYS A 57 6.18 -0.79 -17.58
N GLY A 58 4.97 -0.23 -17.50
CA GLY A 58 3.72 -0.96 -17.69
C GLY A 58 3.31 -1.87 -16.52
N GLY A 59 4.13 -2.03 -15.48
CA GLY A 59 3.77 -2.78 -14.27
C GLY A 59 2.64 -2.14 -13.46
N ASN A 60 2.12 -2.81 -12.42
CA ASN A 60 0.98 -2.28 -11.66
C ASN A 60 1.41 -1.26 -10.60
N LEU A 61 0.63 -0.19 -10.41
CA LEU A 61 0.80 0.72 -9.28
C LEU A 61 0.09 0.18 -8.03
N VAL A 62 0.84 0.11 -6.93
CA VAL A 62 0.36 -0.37 -5.64
C VAL A 62 0.37 0.75 -4.61
N GLU A 63 -0.73 0.88 -3.87
CA GLU A 63 -0.87 1.78 -2.74
C GLU A 63 -0.17 1.21 -1.52
N ARG A 64 0.69 2.02 -0.91
CA ARG A 64 1.42 1.70 0.31
C ARG A 64 1.23 2.83 1.32
N ARG A 65 1.12 2.49 2.60
CA ARG A 65 0.99 3.47 3.67
C ARG A 65 2.36 3.94 4.15
N GLY A 66 2.67 5.21 3.90
CA GLY A 66 3.89 5.87 4.38
C GLY A 66 3.66 6.74 5.62
N ARG A 67 4.73 7.39 6.10
CA ARG A 67 4.66 8.34 7.21
C ARG A 67 3.88 9.61 6.85
N ARG A 68 3.99 10.07 5.59
CA ARG A 68 3.37 11.31 5.08
C ARG A 68 1.98 11.12 4.47
N GLY A 69 1.44 9.90 4.50
CA GLY A 69 0.21 9.53 3.81
C GLY A 69 0.40 8.30 2.90
N PRO A 70 -0.66 7.89 2.19
CA PRO A 70 -0.56 6.86 1.16
C PRO A 70 0.33 7.35 0.01
N PHE A 71 1.10 6.43 -0.55
CA PHE A 71 1.88 6.67 -1.76
C PHE A 71 1.73 5.47 -2.68
N TYR A 72 1.90 5.71 -3.98
CA TYR A 72 1.66 4.75 -5.03
C TYR A 72 2.98 4.47 -5.73
N GLY A 73 3.47 3.24 -5.61
CA GLY A 73 4.73 2.80 -6.19
C GLY A 73 4.51 1.70 -7.22
N CYS A 74 5.46 1.50 -8.11
CA CYS A 74 5.42 0.34 -9.01
C CYS A 74 5.59 -0.98 -8.24
N SER A 75 4.82 -2.00 -8.61
CA SER A 75 4.93 -3.38 -8.11
C SER A 75 6.32 -3.97 -8.35
N ASN A 76 6.98 -3.56 -9.44
CA ASN A 76 8.25 -4.12 -9.89
C ASN A 76 9.48 -3.55 -9.17
N PHE A 77 9.31 -2.82 -8.05
CA PHE A 77 10.43 -2.36 -7.24
C PHE A 77 11.31 -3.55 -6.79
N PRO A 78 12.65 -3.54 -6.95
CA PRO A 78 13.52 -2.38 -7.20
C PRO A 78 13.80 -2.06 -8.67
N THR A 79 13.34 -2.87 -9.63
CA THR A 79 13.61 -2.65 -11.08
C THR A 79 12.96 -1.39 -11.62
N CYS A 80 11.79 -1.01 -11.10
CA CYS A 80 11.14 0.26 -11.39
C CYS A 80 10.97 1.07 -10.11
N ASN A 81 11.56 2.27 -10.08
CA ASN A 81 11.52 3.20 -8.95
C ASN A 81 10.43 4.28 -9.07
N PHE A 82 9.45 4.08 -9.96
CA PHE A 82 8.36 5.04 -10.13
C PHE A 82 7.53 5.15 -8.85
N LEU A 83 7.27 6.38 -8.43
CA LEU A 83 6.53 6.70 -7.22
C LEU A 83 5.73 7.99 -7.41
N VAL A 84 4.50 8.01 -6.93
CA VAL A 84 3.65 9.19 -6.88
C VAL A 84 2.91 9.27 -5.55
N ASN A 85 2.82 10.48 -4.97
CA ASN A 85 2.16 10.70 -3.67
C ASN A 85 0.67 11.04 -3.80
N ARG A 86 0.17 11.13 -5.04
CA ARG A 86 -1.23 11.42 -5.35
C ARG A 86 -1.87 10.18 -5.95
N GLN A 87 -3.15 9.98 -5.68
CA GLN A 87 -3.89 8.82 -6.15
C GLN A 87 -3.88 8.77 -7.69
N PRO A 88 -3.35 7.71 -8.30
CA PRO A 88 -3.39 7.52 -9.74
C PRO A 88 -4.80 7.19 -10.21
N LEU A 89 -5.14 7.61 -11.42
CA LEU A 89 -6.41 7.30 -12.07
C LEU A 89 -6.18 6.26 -13.17
N PRO A 90 -7.16 5.35 -13.39
CA PRO A 90 -7.05 4.31 -14.42
C PRO A 90 -7.08 4.87 -15.84
N GLN A 91 -7.73 6.01 -16.03
CA GLN A 91 -7.81 6.69 -17.33
C GLN A 91 -6.48 7.40 -17.65
N PRO A 92 -5.90 7.19 -18.85
CA PRO A 92 -4.73 7.92 -19.30
C PRO A 92 -5.08 9.36 -19.69
N CYS A 93 -4.07 10.24 -19.74
CA CYS A 93 -4.27 11.62 -20.13
C CYS A 93 -4.66 11.75 -21.62
N PRO A 94 -5.73 12.48 -21.98
CA PRO A 94 -6.19 12.58 -23.37
C PRO A 94 -5.25 13.36 -24.31
N GLU A 95 -4.29 14.12 -23.77
CA GLU A 95 -3.33 14.88 -24.59
C GLU A 95 -1.99 14.17 -24.81
N CYS A 96 -1.57 13.30 -23.89
CA CYS A 96 -0.21 12.75 -23.91
C CYS A 96 -0.09 11.31 -23.40
N ASP A 97 -1.22 10.64 -23.15
CA ASP A 97 -1.31 9.29 -22.58
C ASP A 97 -0.56 9.09 -21.25
N GLY A 98 -0.19 10.18 -20.59
CA GLY A 98 0.49 10.17 -19.31
C GLY A 98 -0.41 9.75 -18.14
N LEU A 99 0.23 9.39 -17.03
CA LEU A 99 -0.48 9.05 -15.79
C LEU A 99 -1.23 10.27 -15.23
N MET A 100 -2.54 10.11 -15.08
CA MET A 100 -3.39 11.08 -14.39
C MET A 100 -3.46 10.81 -12.90
N VAL A 101 -3.57 11.87 -12.11
CA VAL A 101 -3.67 11.80 -10.66
C VAL A 101 -4.72 12.75 -10.12
N VAL A 102 -5.29 12.39 -8.97
CA VAL A 102 -6.22 13.27 -8.24
C VAL A 102 -5.50 14.56 -7.82
N GLY A 103 -6.08 15.69 -8.20
CA GLY A 103 -5.67 17.04 -7.86
C GLY A 103 -6.51 17.64 -6.74
N ALA A 104 -6.35 18.96 -6.53
CA ALA A 104 -7.19 19.69 -5.59
C ALA A 104 -8.62 19.85 -6.15
N ARG A 105 -9.61 19.98 -5.26
CA ARG A 105 -11.02 20.27 -5.61
C ARG A 105 -11.66 19.30 -6.61
N GLN A 106 -11.41 18.00 -6.48
CA GLN A 106 -11.97 16.97 -7.36
C GLN A 106 -11.61 17.15 -8.85
N GLN A 107 -10.41 17.66 -9.13
CA GLN A 107 -9.86 17.77 -10.48
C GLN A 107 -8.86 16.65 -10.75
N ALA A 108 -8.76 16.18 -11.99
CA ALA A 108 -7.68 15.32 -12.46
C ALA A 108 -6.54 16.19 -13.04
N ASN A 109 -5.30 15.91 -12.68
CA ASN A 109 -4.12 16.56 -13.24
C ASN A 109 -3.22 15.52 -13.88
N CYS A 110 -2.67 15.81 -15.06
CA CYS A 110 -1.62 14.99 -15.64
C CYS A 110 -0.30 15.18 -14.88
N THR A 111 0.52 14.12 -14.82
CA THR A 111 1.88 14.18 -14.27
C THR A 111 2.94 14.51 -15.33
N ASN A 112 2.60 14.39 -16.62
CA ASN A 112 3.52 14.57 -17.74
C ASN A 112 3.30 15.90 -18.50
N CYS A 113 2.06 16.37 -18.61
CA CYS A 113 1.71 17.63 -19.28
C CYS A 113 0.93 18.60 -18.36
N ALA A 114 0.53 19.75 -18.91
CA ALA A 114 -0.23 20.78 -18.19
C ALA A 114 -1.75 20.52 -18.12
N TRP A 115 -2.24 19.39 -18.66
CA TRP A 115 -3.67 19.07 -18.70
C TRP A 115 -4.28 18.97 -17.30
N LYS A 116 -5.44 19.59 -17.15
CA LYS A 116 -6.28 19.55 -15.95
C LYS A 116 -7.74 19.48 -16.37
N GLY A 117 -8.51 18.62 -15.71
CA GLY A 117 -9.91 18.42 -16.03
C GLY A 117 -10.72 17.96 -14.84
N PRO A 118 -12.03 17.70 -15.02
CA PRO A 118 -12.84 17.04 -14.01
C PRO A 118 -12.28 15.64 -13.71
N LEU A 119 -12.45 15.15 -12.47
CA LEU A 119 -12.22 13.74 -12.19
C LEU A 119 -13.17 12.90 -13.07
N PRO A 120 -12.68 11.82 -13.71
CA PRO A 120 -13.59 10.87 -14.34
C PRO A 120 -14.48 10.33 -13.22
N GLU A 121 -15.78 10.56 -13.33
CA GLU A 121 -16.76 9.97 -12.43
C GLU A 121 -16.60 8.46 -12.57
N GLY A 122 -16.08 7.83 -11.52
CA GLY A 122 -16.00 6.38 -11.49
C GLY A 122 -17.43 5.88 -11.55
N GLU A 123 -17.86 5.38 -12.71
CA GLU A 123 -18.81 4.28 -12.71
C GLU A 123 -18.20 3.25 -11.75
N PRO A 124 -18.86 2.95 -10.61
CA PRO A 124 -18.44 1.80 -9.84
C PRO A 124 -18.47 0.63 -10.80
N ALA A 125 -17.59 -0.34 -10.61
CA ALA A 125 -17.81 -1.67 -11.15
C ALA A 125 -19.14 -2.21 -10.59
N SER A 126 -20.26 -1.79 -11.17
CA SER A 126 -21.60 -2.29 -10.95
C SER A 126 -21.82 -3.39 -11.97
N VAL A 127 -21.40 -4.59 -11.57
CA VAL A 127 -22.23 -5.81 -11.59
C VAL A 127 -23.20 -5.90 -12.76
N ALA A 128 -22.86 -6.77 -13.72
CA ALA A 128 -23.81 -7.67 -14.36
C ALA A 128 -23.08 -8.98 -14.68
#